data_AF-A0A3C0I343-F1
#
_entry.id   AF-A0A3C0I343-F1
#
_cell.length_a   1.000
_cell.length_b   1.000
_cell.length_c   1.000
_cell.angle_alpha   90.00
_cell.angle_beta   90.00
_cell.angle_gamma   90.00
#
_symmetry.space_group_name_H-M   'P 1'
#
loop_
_entity.id
_entity.type
_entity.pdbx_description
1 polymer ?
#
loop_
_entity_poly.entity_id
_entity_poly.type
_entity_poly.pdbx_seq_one_letter_code
_entity_poly.pdbx_strand_id
1 'polypeptide(L)'
;FHQVLAHQNALQIRAYTPKSRRVLSETLQNQTDNRLTLSSSLWVKRALPLGLDLSQLEHWMGHYEIEWTTPSLANAQRTVTYTGFTELFLNQNNIFKILFSQINDSAFSTQVYDQRIDGYLQDWLLAGKGQIAPKGTNLYVPPSREELLFFDTEFLTPLLKLIRTEYQNGQWSEAGLIQLRILASEAAKLGYGMMRYRQRDTEHDYLILEEQREPKRYWGTYVFRLEVGQNHIIQVPRPLYEINSFEYAVALFERLQAKVLLIGGTHPLTNVDRSADLLKYSNRHTIFNLVNQIILREQGNEPLLVIHSRAFGSSDEGLMPPADILLAFDKGLASRQGLTELGKSLYDSLQADDLTIEFVQGQASTIGYEVGNLPQALYLSATQNKEFVLLWLSPTIRQYYRQQAEYNLQGLQFKALNIPTVSAALYPYLISRPAGQTQHLSKAFRARVKEYIQDQDMLILQSLLTRWPQYRLERFIDVNSRQAFLLIYDKKDKLSLVANLFPRDIDNHYRFSATADENQAIVTRFIETRMGWLEF
;
A
#
# COMPACT_ATOMS: atom_id res chain seq x y z
N PHE A 1 43.27 3.15 23.26
CA PHE A 1 42.99 2.01 22.36
C PHE A 1 44.05 1.88 21.26
N HIS A 2 44.13 2.82 20.30
CA HIS A 2 45.08 2.75 19.16
C HIS A 2 46.58 2.74 19.53
N GLN A 3 46.94 3.36 20.67
CA GLN A 3 48.31 3.39 21.21
C GLN A 3 48.68 2.16 22.06
N VAL A 4 47.81 1.15 22.19
CA VAL A 4 48.04 0.01 23.11
C VAL A 4 47.87 -1.33 22.41
N LEU A 5 47.00 -1.44 21.39
CA LEU A 5 46.57 -2.74 20.84
C LEU A 5 46.97 -3.00 19.38
N ALA A 6 47.50 -2.02 18.63
CA ALA A 6 47.71 -2.16 17.19
C ALA A 6 48.91 -1.35 16.65
N HIS A 7 50.11 -1.54 17.21
CA HIS A 7 51.32 -0.81 16.80
C HIS A 7 51.90 -1.25 15.45
N GLN A 8 51.55 -2.46 15.00
CA GLN A 8 52.01 -3.07 13.76
C GLN A 8 50.89 -3.94 13.18
N ASN A 9 50.87 -4.13 11.86
CA ASN A 9 50.00 -5.10 11.17
C ASN A 9 48.49 -4.88 11.42
N ALA A 10 48.00 -3.68 11.12
CA ALA A 10 46.60 -3.32 11.28
C ALA A 10 45.93 -3.06 9.92
N LEU A 11 44.79 -3.73 9.71
CA LEU A 11 43.83 -3.44 8.66
C LEU A 11 42.67 -2.64 9.25
N GLN A 12 42.43 -1.45 8.73
CA GLN A 12 41.25 -0.66 9.09
C GLN A 12 40.22 -0.71 7.96
N ILE A 13 39.02 -1.20 8.27
CA ILE A 13 37.92 -1.31 7.31
C ILE A 13 36.99 -0.10 7.46
N ARG A 14 36.59 0.51 6.33
CA ARG A 14 35.73 1.70 6.27
C ARG A 14 34.73 1.59 5.13
N ALA A 15 33.52 2.09 5.34
CA ALA A 15 32.57 2.33 4.26
C ALA A 15 32.80 3.71 3.62
N TYR A 16 32.53 3.85 2.32
CA TYR A 16 32.52 5.15 1.68
C TYR A 16 31.36 6.02 2.18
N THR A 17 31.68 7.09 2.92
CA THR A 17 30.78 8.20 3.26
C THR A 17 30.80 9.28 2.15
N PRO A 18 29.80 10.18 2.06
CA PRO A 18 29.84 11.31 1.12
C PRO A 18 31.12 12.15 1.24
N LYS A 19 31.59 12.39 2.47
CA LYS A 19 32.84 13.13 2.75
C LYS A 19 34.07 12.37 2.26
N SER A 20 34.18 11.07 2.56
CA SER A 20 35.33 10.28 2.11
C SER A 20 35.33 10.06 0.60
N ARG A 21 34.17 9.91 -0.05
CA ARG A 21 34.07 9.80 -1.51
C ARG A 21 34.69 11.01 -2.19
N ARG A 22 34.28 12.22 -1.78
CA ARG A 22 34.78 13.48 -2.35
C ARG A 22 36.31 13.62 -2.22
N VAL A 23 36.82 13.42 -1.01
CA VAL A 23 38.25 13.58 -0.71
C VAL A 23 39.10 12.53 -1.42
N LEU A 24 38.63 11.29 -1.50
CA LEU A 24 39.34 10.20 -2.18
C LEU A 24 39.27 10.34 -3.70
N SER A 25 38.15 10.81 -4.27
CA SER A 25 38.06 11.11 -5.71
C SER A 25 38.99 12.25 -6.14
N GLU A 26 39.18 13.27 -5.30
CA GLU A 26 40.15 14.35 -5.54
C GLU A 26 41.61 13.84 -5.45
N THR A 27 41.86 12.78 -4.68
CA THR A 27 43.20 12.17 -4.55
C THR A 27 43.53 11.26 -5.74
N LEU A 28 42.51 10.71 -6.42
CA LEU A 28 42.63 9.81 -7.58
C LEU A 28 42.66 10.54 -8.94
N GLN A 29 42.63 11.88 -8.96
CA GLN A 29 42.45 12.75 -10.14
C GLN A 29 43.62 12.80 -11.16
N ASN A 30 44.43 11.74 -11.28
CA ASN A 30 45.35 11.55 -12.40
C ASN A 30 44.89 10.49 -13.41
N GLN A 31 43.68 9.93 -13.26
CA GLN A 31 43.08 9.06 -14.27
C GLN A 31 41.75 9.64 -14.76
N THR A 32 41.75 10.03 -16.02
CA THR A 32 40.57 10.43 -16.79
C THR A 32 39.58 9.27 -16.84
N ASP A 33 38.50 9.31 -16.05
CA ASP A 33 37.18 8.86 -16.50
C ASP A 33 36.05 9.19 -15.53
N ASN A 34 34.91 9.58 -16.11
CA ASN A 34 33.61 9.81 -15.48
C ASN A 34 33.02 8.53 -14.85
N ARG A 35 33.58 8.06 -13.72
CA ARG A 35 32.98 6.94 -12.97
C ARG A 35 32.16 7.45 -11.78
N LEU A 36 30.84 7.45 -11.95
CA LEU A 36 29.80 7.72 -10.94
C LEU A 36 29.76 6.70 -9.77
N THR A 37 30.70 5.74 -9.73
CA THR A 37 30.82 4.72 -8.68
C THR A 37 32.29 4.43 -8.41
N LEU A 38 32.78 4.83 -7.22
CA LEU A 38 34.12 4.45 -6.74
C LEU A 38 34.16 2.94 -6.46
N SER A 39 35.13 2.25 -7.08
CA SER A 39 35.50 0.89 -6.73
C SER A 39 35.93 0.82 -5.26
N SER A 40 35.80 -0.33 -4.63
CA SER A 40 36.47 -0.55 -3.33
C SER A 40 37.97 -0.44 -3.53
N SER A 41 38.67 0.17 -2.56
CA SER A 41 40.09 0.45 -2.67
C SER A 41 40.84 0.12 -1.37
N LEU A 42 42.02 -0.48 -1.51
CA LEU A 42 42.93 -0.81 -0.42
C LEU A 42 44.12 0.15 -0.46
N TRP A 43 44.24 1.01 0.54
CA TRP A 43 45.28 2.01 0.64
C TRP A 43 46.39 1.52 1.55
N VAL A 44 47.60 1.41 1.01
CA VAL A 44 48.77 0.84 1.69
C VAL A 44 49.77 1.95 2.01
N LYS A 45 50.00 2.21 3.30
CA LYS A 45 50.91 3.30 3.74
C LYS A 45 52.37 3.06 3.34
N ARG A 46 52.88 1.85 3.57
CA ARG A 46 54.29 1.47 3.34
C ARG A 46 54.46 -0.02 3.07
N ALA A 47 53.76 -0.84 3.84
CA ALA A 47 53.81 -2.30 3.74
C ALA A 47 52.44 -2.88 4.12
N LEU A 48 52.11 -4.02 3.52
CA LEU A 48 50.91 -4.77 3.89
C LEU A 48 51.06 -5.35 5.31
N PRO A 49 49.97 -5.45 6.09
CA PRO A 49 49.96 -6.18 7.35
C PRO A 49 50.40 -7.64 7.15
N LEU A 50 51.27 -8.13 8.03
CA LEU A 50 51.60 -9.55 8.10
C LEU A 50 50.33 -10.36 8.41
N GLY A 51 49.97 -11.27 7.50
CA GLY A 51 48.75 -12.08 7.59
C GLY A 51 47.57 -11.58 6.74
N LEU A 52 47.70 -10.45 6.05
CA LEU A 52 46.69 -10.03 5.07
C LEU A 52 46.87 -10.79 3.75
N ASP A 53 45.96 -11.71 3.46
CA ASP A 53 45.90 -12.46 2.21
C ASP A 53 45.08 -11.68 1.16
N LEU A 54 45.75 -11.15 0.14
CA LEU A 54 45.11 -10.39 -0.92
C LEU A 54 44.23 -11.26 -1.83
N SER A 55 44.58 -12.53 -2.02
CA SER A 55 43.81 -13.47 -2.83
C SER A 55 42.53 -13.88 -2.12
N GLN A 56 42.57 -14.05 -0.79
CA GLN A 56 41.36 -14.25 0.01
C GLN A 56 40.47 -13.02 0.02
N LEU A 57 41.05 -11.82 0.11
CA LEU A 57 40.32 -10.55 0.03
C LEU A 57 39.62 -10.38 -1.33
N GLU A 58 40.31 -10.74 -2.42
CA GLU A 58 39.77 -10.72 -3.79
C GLU A 58 38.67 -11.76 -3.98
N HIS A 59 38.83 -12.96 -3.39
CA HIS A 59 37.78 -13.98 -3.40
C HIS A 59 36.49 -13.49 -2.71
N TRP A 60 36.59 -12.77 -1.60
CA TRP A 60 35.41 -12.28 -0.86
C TRP A 60 34.74 -11.07 -1.50
N MET A 61 35.49 -10.16 -2.10
CA MET A 61 34.97 -8.88 -2.58
C MET A 61 34.86 -8.79 -4.10
N GLY A 62 35.51 -9.69 -4.83
CA GLY A 62 35.84 -9.53 -6.23
C GLY A 62 36.96 -8.48 -6.41
N HIS A 63 37.02 -7.89 -7.60
CA HIS A 63 38.04 -6.90 -7.94
C HIS A 63 37.96 -5.65 -7.03
N TYR A 64 39.12 -5.18 -6.56
CA TYR A 64 39.31 -3.93 -5.83
C TYR A 64 40.62 -3.28 -6.25
N GLU A 65 40.72 -1.96 -6.12
CA GLU A 65 41.92 -1.20 -6.49
C GLU A 65 42.91 -1.18 -5.32
N ILE A 66 44.22 -1.25 -5.60
CA ILE A 66 45.27 -1.17 -4.58
C ILE A 66 46.07 0.10 -4.81
N GLU A 67 46.06 0.98 -3.81
CA GLU A 67 46.71 2.26 -3.85
C GLU A 67 47.90 2.28 -2.88
N TRP A 68 49.12 2.39 -3.42
CA TRP A 68 50.36 2.46 -2.63
C TRP A 68 50.66 3.88 -2.15
N THR A 69 49.68 4.48 -1.49
CA THR A 69 49.75 5.83 -0.97
C THR A 69 48.83 5.98 0.24
N THR A 70 48.93 7.09 0.96
CA THR A 70 48.05 7.40 2.09
C THR A 70 46.92 8.31 1.65
N PRO A 71 45.67 8.02 2.04
CA PRO A 71 44.56 8.88 1.71
C PRO A 71 44.67 10.20 2.47
N SER A 72 44.25 11.29 1.83
CA SER A 72 44.26 12.67 2.37
C SER A 72 43.33 12.88 3.59
N LEU A 73 42.59 11.84 3.98
CA LEU A 73 41.78 11.80 5.20
C LEU A 73 42.65 11.62 6.45
N ALA A 74 42.41 12.43 7.49
CA ALA A 74 43.08 12.26 8.77
C ALA A 74 42.74 10.90 9.41
N ASN A 75 43.76 10.21 9.92
CA ASN A 75 43.60 8.93 10.61
C ASN A 75 44.63 8.80 11.75
N ALA A 76 44.15 8.80 12.99
CA ALA A 76 45.00 8.72 14.18
C ALA A 76 45.75 7.38 14.28
N GLN A 77 45.13 6.25 13.89
CA GLN A 77 45.78 4.94 13.87
C GLN A 77 46.91 4.92 12.84
N ARG A 78 46.69 5.53 11.65
CA ARG A 78 47.72 5.65 10.61
C ARG A 78 48.96 6.40 11.10
N THR A 79 48.79 7.42 11.92
CA THR A 79 49.90 8.21 12.48
C THR A 79 50.73 7.39 13.46
N VAL A 80 50.09 6.51 14.24
CA VAL A 80 50.72 5.76 15.32
C VAL A 80 51.30 4.41 14.86
N THR A 81 50.78 3.82 13.78
CA THR A 81 51.28 2.53 13.25
C THR A 81 52.52 2.72 12.39
N TYR A 82 53.62 2.06 12.78
CA TYR A 82 54.93 2.20 12.14
C TYR A 82 55.12 1.29 10.92
N THR A 83 54.59 0.07 10.95
CA THR A 83 54.73 -0.95 9.89
C THR A 83 53.43 -1.74 9.70
N GLY A 84 53.16 -2.20 8.47
CA GLY A 84 52.00 -3.03 8.15
C GLY A 84 50.66 -2.34 8.41
N PHE A 85 50.37 -1.21 7.77
CA PHE A 85 49.10 -0.50 7.95
C PHE A 85 48.39 -0.31 6.62
N THR A 86 47.13 -0.76 6.57
CA THR A 86 46.26 -0.62 5.40
C THR A 86 44.87 -0.11 5.78
N GLU A 87 44.29 0.70 4.89
CA GLU A 87 42.90 1.16 4.98
C GLU A 87 42.11 0.58 3.80
N LEU A 88 41.11 -0.24 4.10
CA LEU A 88 40.20 -0.80 3.09
C LEU A 88 38.91 0.03 3.07
N PHE A 89 38.70 0.75 1.98
CA PHE A 89 37.46 1.47 1.71
C PHE A 89 36.55 0.63 0.84
N LEU A 90 35.39 0.28 1.38
CA LEU A 90 34.42 -0.56 0.72
C LEU A 90 33.30 0.27 0.11
N ASN A 91 32.98 -0.04 -1.15
CA ASN A 91 31.74 0.36 -1.77
C ASN A 91 30.57 -0.51 -1.25
N GLN A 92 29.34 -0.04 -1.48
CA GLN A 92 28.15 -0.72 -0.98
C GLN A 92 28.11 -2.18 -1.42
N ASN A 93 28.41 -2.46 -2.70
CA ASN A 93 28.41 -3.81 -3.25
C ASN A 93 29.38 -4.78 -2.53
N ASN A 94 30.58 -4.33 -2.19
CA ASN A 94 31.57 -5.19 -1.52
C ASN A 94 31.31 -5.32 -0.02
N ILE A 95 30.74 -4.29 0.63
CA ILE A 95 30.20 -4.42 2.00
C ILE A 95 29.16 -5.54 2.00
N PHE A 96 28.25 -5.54 1.01
CA PHE A 96 27.22 -6.55 0.90
C PHE A 96 27.77 -7.97 0.71
N LYS A 97 28.75 -8.17 -0.17
CA LYS A 97 29.38 -9.49 -0.36
C LYS A 97 30.04 -10.04 0.91
N ILE A 98 30.77 -9.18 1.64
CA ILE A 98 31.45 -9.58 2.88
C ILE A 98 30.45 -9.92 3.98
N LEU A 99 29.40 -9.11 4.15
CA LEU A 99 28.37 -9.39 5.14
C LEU A 99 27.66 -10.70 4.79
N PHE A 100 27.36 -10.96 3.51
CA PHE A 100 26.59 -12.13 3.09
C PHE A 100 27.37 -13.44 3.14
N SER A 101 28.69 -13.42 2.91
CA SER A 101 29.53 -14.64 3.04
C SER A 101 29.58 -15.19 4.46
N GLN A 102 29.17 -14.40 5.46
CA GLN A 102 29.11 -14.79 6.87
C GLN A 102 27.69 -15.03 7.40
N ILE A 103 26.67 -14.81 6.57
CA ILE A 103 25.27 -14.93 6.99
C ILE A 103 24.77 -16.35 6.70
N ASN A 104 24.44 -17.10 7.77
CA ASN A 104 23.59 -18.28 7.66
C ASN A 104 22.21 -17.83 7.15
N ASP A 105 21.73 -18.43 6.06
CA ASP A 105 20.39 -18.18 5.47
C ASP A 105 19.25 -18.22 6.50
N SER A 106 19.42 -18.97 7.59
CA SER A 106 18.45 -19.12 8.67
C SER A 106 18.28 -17.90 9.58
N ALA A 107 19.22 -16.95 9.63
CA ALA A 107 19.11 -15.76 10.49
C ALA A 107 18.28 -14.64 9.83
N PHE A 108 18.26 -14.58 8.50
CA PHE A 108 17.56 -13.54 7.72
C PHE A 108 16.30 -14.04 7.00
N SER A 109 16.08 -15.37 6.94
CA SER A 109 14.84 -15.96 6.39
C SER A 109 13.57 -15.56 7.15
N THR A 110 13.71 -14.93 8.32
CA THR A 110 12.61 -14.53 9.19
C THR A 110 12.13 -13.09 8.98
N GLN A 111 12.63 -12.29 8.03
CA GLN A 111 12.31 -10.84 7.98
C GLN A 111 11.59 -10.35 6.71
N VAL A 112 11.76 -11.05 5.59
CA VAL A 112 10.88 -10.90 4.43
C VAL A 112 10.02 -12.14 4.37
N TYR A 113 8.77 -12.01 4.79
CA TYR A 113 7.83 -13.11 4.70
C TYR A 113 7.22 -13.10 3.30
N ASP A 114 7.47 -14.17 2.55
CA ASP A 114 6.58 -14.57 1.46
C ASP A 114 5.36 -15.18 2.12
N GLN A 115 4.50 -14.33 2.68
CA GLN A 115 3.25 -14.81 3.24
C GLN A 115 2.31 -15.09 2.09
N ARG A 116 2.00 -16.37 1.89
CA ARG A 116 0.82 -16.77 1.15
C ARG A 116 -0.37 -16.33 2.00
N ILE A 117 -0.81 -15.08 1.84
CA ILE A 117 -2.09 -14.65 2.39
C ILE A 117 -3.11 -15.55 1.70
N ASP A 118 -3.72 -16.46 2.46
CA ASP A 118 -4.85 -17.26 2.00
C ASP A 118 -6.08 -16.34 1.94
N GLY A 119 -6.04 -15.38 1.01
CA GLY A 119 -7.02 -14.30 0.90
C GLY A 119 -6.54 -13.16 0.00
N TYR A 120 -7.38 -12.14 -0.13
CA TYR A 120 -7.19 -10.98 -1.01
C TYR A 120 -6.58 -9.81 -0.25
N LEU A 121 -5.88 -8.90 -0.96
CA LEU A 121 -5.24 -7.74 -0.33
C LEU A 121 -6.23 -6.90 0.49
N GLN A 122 -7.42 -6.67 -0.07
CA GLN A 122 -8.47 -5.92 0.60
C GLN A 122 -8.87 -6.61 1.91
N ASP A 123 -9.09 -7.92 1.88
CA ASP A 123 -9.45 -8.73 3.04
C ASP A 123 -8.42 -8.64 4.15
N TRP A 124 -7.14 -8.70 3.79
CA TRP A 124 -6.04 -8.61 4.74
C TRP A 124 -5.95 -7.21 5.37
N LEU A 125 -6.00 -6.16 4.54
CA LEU A 125 -5.96 -4.77 5.01
C LEU A 125 -7.14 -4.45 5.94
N LEU A 126 -8.33 -4.93 5.57
CA LEU A 126 -9.57 -4.67 6.28
C LEU A 126 -9.73 -5.51 7.56
N ALA A 127 -9.18 -6.73 7.59
CA ALA A 127 -9.05 -7.50 8.83
C ALA A 127 -8.01 -6.89 9.78
N GLY A 128 -7.03 -6.16 9.24
CA GLY A 128 -5.97 -5.47 9.97
C GLY A 128 -6.40 -4.25 10.78
N LYS A 129 -7.70 -3.95 10.93
CA LYS A 129 -8.18 -2.80 11.72
C LYS A 129 -7.69 -2.78 13.18
N GLY A 130 -7.40 -3.95 13.74
CA GLY A 130 -6.79 -4.08 15.07
C GLY A 130 -5.37 -3.51 15.18
N GLN A 131 -4.71 -3.22 14.05
CA GLN A 131 -3.40 -2.57 14.00
C GLN A 131 -3.48 -1.05 14.15
N ILE A 132 -4.68 -0.47 14.21
CA ILE A 132 -4.89 0.97 14.34
C ILE A 132 -5.15 1.32 15.80
N ALA A 133 -4.47 2.34 16.31
CA ALA A 133 -4.60 2.76 17.71
C ALA A 133 -6.03 3.26 17.98
N PRO A 134 -6.75 2.69 18.97
CA PRO A 134 -8.09 3.13 19.28
C PRO A 134 -8.14 4.52 19.93
N LYS A 135 -9.34 5.09 20.01
CA LYS A 135 -9.59 6.35 20.71
C LYS A 135 -9.25 6.24 22.21
N GLY A 136 -8.55 7.24 22.74
CA GLY A 136 -8.32 7.42 24.18
C GLY A 136 -7.31 6.45 24.81
N THR A 137 -6.58 5.67 24.04
CA THR A 137 -5.65 4.66 24.57
C THR A 137 -4.26 5.22 24.89
N ASN A 138 -3.91 6.40 24.38
CA ASN A 138 -2.58 7.01 24.46
C ASN A 138 -1.44 6.10 23.95
N LEU A 139 -1.75 5.15 23.06
CA LEU A 139 -0.77 4.17 22.56
C LEU A 139 0.10 4.70 21.41
N TYR A 140 -0.29 5.80 20.76
CA TYR A 140 0.50 6.37 19.67
C TYR A 140 1.77 7.04 20.19
N VAL A 141 2.91 6.68 19.61
CA VAL A 141 4.21 7.27 19.94
C VAL A 141 4.70 8.09 18.75
N PRO A 142 4.76 9.43 18.83
CA PRO A 142 5.32 10.25 17.77
C PRO A 142 6.79 9.88 17.49
N PRO A 143 7.24 9.86 16.21
CA PRO A 143 8.63 9.54 15.88
C PRO A 143 9.59 10.65 16.31
N SER A 144 10.81 10.27 16.68
CA SER A 144 11.92 11.22 16.85
C SER A 144 12.43 11.72 15.49
N ARG A 145 13.23 12.79 15.50
CA ARG A 145 13.86 13.29 14.26
C ARG A 145 14.86 12.31 13.67
N GLU A 146 15.58 11.60 14.53
CA GLU A 146 16.55 10.57 14.16
C GLU A 146 15.83 9.39 13.51
N GLU A 147 14.68 8.99 14.03
CA GLU A 147 13.84 7.93 13.45
C GLU A 147 13.30 8.35 12.08
N LEU A 148 12.84 9.60 11.94
CA LEU A 148 12.42 10.14 10.63
C LEU A 148 13.58 10.15 9.63
N LEU A 149 14.77 10.61 10.03
CA LEU A 149 15.93 10.65 9.16
C LEU A 149 16.37 9.25 8.74
N PHE A 150 16.43 8.32 9.69
CA PHE A 150 16.80 6.93 9.43
C PHE A 150 15.77 6.26 8.49
N PHE A 151 14.48 6.46 8.75
CA PHE A 151 13.40 5.92 7.90
C PHE A 151 13.52 6.43 6.46
N ASP A 152 13.91 7.69 6.27
CA ASP A 152 14.16 8.27 4.96
C ASP A 152 15.43 7.69 4.30
N THR A 153 16.59 7.90 4.92
CA THR A 153 17.89 7.72 4.26
C THR A 153 18.33 6.27 4.18
N GLU A 154 18.10 5.49 5.23
CA GLU A 154 18.58 4.11 5.33
C GLU A 154 17.56 3.10 4.82
N PHE A 155 16.29 3.48 4.74
CA PHE A 155 15.21 2.54 4.44
C PHE A 155 14.36 2.91 3.21
N LEU A 156 13.44 3.87 3.32
CA LEU A 156 12.40 4.04 2.30
C LEU A 156 12.96 4.56 0.97
N THR A 157 13.89 5.51 0.99
CA THR A 157 14.52 6.03 -0.24
C THR A 157 15.29 4.94 -0.98
N PRO A 158 16.18 4.17 -0.32
CA PRO A 158 16.77 2.97 -0.92
C PRO A 158 15.73 1.97 -1.44
N LEU A 159 14.63 1.75 -0.72
CA LEU A 159 13.58 0.81 -1.10
C LEU A 159 12.87 1.22 -2.40
N LEU A 160 12.46 2.49 -2.53
CA LEU A 160 11.81 2.98 -3.75
C LEU A 160 12.74 2.91 -4.95
N LYS A 161 14.03 3.21 -4.75
CA LYS A 161 15.05 3.03 -5.78
C LYS A 161 15.17 1.56 -6.18
N LEU A 162 15.24 0.67 -5.20
CA LEU A 162 15.37 -0.77 -5.40
C LEU A 162 14.18 -1.34 -6.20
N ILE A 163 12.95 -0.99 -5.82
CA ILE A 163 11.73 -1.39 -6.55
C ILE A 163 11.83 -0.97 -8.03
N ARG A 164 12.27 0.26 -8.30
CA ARG A 164 12.37 0.78 -9.67
C ARG A 164 13.47 0.11 -10.50
N THR A 165 14.59 -0.27 -9.89
CA THR A 165 15.76 -0.76 -10.63
C THR A 165 15.83 -2.28 -10.73
N GLU A 166 15.46 -3.00 -9.67
CA GLU A 166 15.71 -4.44 -9.55
C GLU A 166 14.44 -5.31 -9.66
N TYR A 167 13.24 -4.72 -9.72
CA TYR A 167 12.00 -5.44 -9.98
C TYR A 167 11.52 -5.13 -11.41
N GLN A 168 11.59 -6.11 -12.30
CA GLN A 168 11.23 -5.97 -13.70
C GLN A 168 10.46 -7.21 -14.18
N ASN A 169 9.46 -7.01 -15.04
CA ASN A 169 8.68 -8.09 -15.65
C ASN A 169 8.10 -9.10 -14.63
N GLY A 170 7.61 -8.60 -13.49
CA GLY A 170 7.01 -9.46 -12.46
C GLY A 170 8.03 -10.21 -11.59
N GLN A 171 9.32 -9.90 -11.68
CA GLN A 171 10.38 -10.64 -10.99
C GLN A 171 11.45 -9.73 -10.40
N TRP A 172 11.95 -10.12 -9.23
CA TRP A 172 13.13 -9.51 -8.63
C TRP A 172 14.40 -10.12 -9.23
N SER A 173 15.41 -9.29 -9.47
CA SER A 173 16.77 -9.77 -9.74
C SER A 173 17.33 -10.46 -8.48
N GLU A 174 18.33 -11.34 -8.66
CA GLU A 174 19.01 -12.00 -7.54
C GLU A 174 19.67 -10.98 -6.59
N ALA A 175 20.35 -9.97 -7.16
CA ALA A 175 20.92 -8.85 -6.41
C ALA A 175 19.83 -8.03 -5.70
N GLY A 176 18.68 -7.86 -6.34
CA GLY A 176 17.52 -7.16 -5.80
C GLY A 176 16.94 -7.85 -4.57
N LEU A 177 16.78 -9.17 -4.62
CA LEU A 177 16.32 -9.96 -3.46
C LEU A 177 17.28 -9.84 -2.27
N ILE A 178 18.60 -9.82 -2.52
CA ILE A 178 19.60 -9.63 -1.46
C ILE A 178 19.45 -8.24 -0.83
N GLN A 179 19.38 -7.19 -1.65
CA GLN A 179 19.19 -5.82 -1.14
C GLN A 179 17.87 -5.66 -0.39
N LEU A 180 16.80 -6.33 -0.85
CA LEU A 180 15.50 -6.30 -0.20
C LEU A 180 15.56 -6.90 1.22
N ARG A 181 16.27 -8.02 1.40
CA ARG A 181 16.47 -8.63 2.74
C ARG A 181 17.22 -7.70 3.69
N ILE A 182 18.17 -6.93 3.19
CA ILE A 182 18.90 -5.95 4.00
C ILE A 182 17.98 -4.81 4.42
N LEU A 183 17.23 -4.25 3.47
CA LEU A 183 16.25 -3.21 3.78
C LEU A 183 15.17 -3.69 4.75
N ALA A 184 14.77 -4.96 4.69
CA ALA A 184 13.87 -5.55 5.67
C ALA A 184 14.48 -5.61 7.08
N SER A 185 15.79 -5.88 7.20
CA SER A 185 16.51 -5.79 8.49
C SER A 185 16.58 -4.35 9.01
N GLU A 186 16.80 -3.37 8.13
CA GLU A 186 16.77 -1.95 8.50
C GLU A 186 15.37 -1.52 8.95
N ALA A 187 14.32 -1.95 8.26
CA ALA A 187 12.93 -1.74 8.66
C ALA A 187 12.64 -2.36 10.05
N ALA A 188 13.14 -3.56 10.31
CA ALA A 188 12.93 -4.27 11.56
C ALA A 188 13.54 -3.54 12.76
N LYS A 189 14.63 -2.77 12.57
CA LYS A 189 15.20 -1.90 13.63
C LYS A 189 14.22 -0.81 14.05
N LEU A 190 13.35 -0.36 13.14
CA LEU A 190 12.26 0.59 13.40
C LEU A 190 10.96 -0.07 13.85
N GLY A 191 10.94 -1.40 13.98
CA GLY A 191 9.74 -2.17 14.33
C GLY A 191 8.83 -2.53 13.16
N TYR A 192 9.24 -2.21 11.92
CA TYR A 192 8.52 -2.58 10.70
C TYR A 192 8.92 -3.97 10.19
N GLY A 193 7.93 -4.76 9.81
CA GLY A 193 8.10 -5.93 8.95
C GLY A 193 7.85 -5.57 7.50
N MET A 194 8.45 -6.35 6.60
CA MET A 194 8.26 -6.24 5.16
C MET A 194 7.66 -7.55 4.64
N MET A 195 6.51 -7.45 3.99
CA MET A 195 5.80 -8.59 3.43
C MET A 195 5.74 -8.45 1.91
N ARG A 196 6.12 -9.52 1.20
CA ARG A 196 5.86 -9.65 -0.23
C ARG A 196 4.56 -10.40 -0.40
N TYR A 197 3.65 -9.82 -1.17
CA TYR A 197 2.34 -10.41 -1.41
C TYR A 197 2.07 -10.49 -2.91
N ARG A 198 1.74 -11.68 -3.41
CA ARG A 198 1.24 -11.89 -4.76
C ARG A 198 -0.24 -12.22 -4.71
N GLN A 199 -1.05 -11.41 -5.36
CA GLN A 199 -2.50 -11.62 -5.46
C GLN A 199 -2.81 -12.77 -6.41
N ARG A 200 -3.66 -13.72 -6.01
CA ARG A 200 -3.92 -14.94 -6.80
C ARG A 200 -4.59 -14.70 -8.15
N ASP A 201 -5.57 -13.79 -8.19
CA ASP A 201 -6.44 -13.64 -9.37
C ASP A 201 -5.85 -12.71 -10.43
N THR A 202 -5.14 -11.67 -10.00
CA THR A 202 -4.56 -10.65 -10.88
C THR A 202 -3.06 -10.86 -11.10
N GLU A 203 -2.45 -11.76 -10.34
CA GLU A 203 -1.00 -11.96 -10.24
C GLU A 203 -0.19 -10.72 -9.85
N HIS A 204 -0.86 -9.65 -9.41
CA HIS A 204 -0.19 -8.43 -8.98
C HIS A 204 0.68 -8.67 -7.75
N ASP A 205 1.92 -8.22 -7.85
CA ASP A 205 2.86 -8.23 -6.74
C ASP A 205 2.86 -6.90 -5.97
N TYR A 206 2.88 -7.02 -4.65
CA TYR A 206 2.89 -5.93 -3.69
C TYR A 206 3.99 -6.12 -2.66
N LEU A 207 4.47 -4.99 -2.15
CA LEU A 207 5.28 -4.92 -0.95
C LEU A 207 4.50 -4.16 0.12
N ILE A 208 4.33 -4.77 1.27
CA ILE A 208 3.58 -4.21 2.39
C ILE A 208 4.54 -3.97 3.55
N LEU A 209 4.51 -2.75 4.07
CA LEU A 209 5.23 -2.35 5.28
C LEU A 209 4.22 -2.17 6.40
N GLU A 210 4.39 -2.93 7.47
CA GLU A 210 3.54 -2.88 8.66
C GLU A 210 4.36 -3.02 9.92
N GLU A 211 3.90 -2.45 11.04
CA GLU A 211 4.56 -2.66 12.33
C GLU A 211 4.27 -4.06 12.87
N GLN A 212 5.33 -4.83 13.12
CA GLN A 212 5.20 -6.22 13.60
C GLN A 212 5.64 -6.40 15.06
N ARG A 213 6.42 -5.47 15.60
CA ARG A 213 6.98 -5.60 16.95
C ARG A 213 6.09 -4.92 17.99
N GLU A 214 5.84 -5.63 19.09
CA GLU A 214 5.26 -5.04 20.30
C GLU A 214 6.36 -4.43 21.20
N PRO A 215 6.12 -3.26 21.83
CA PRO A 215 4.92 -2.44 21.68
C PRO A 215 4.91 -1.69 20.33
N LYS A 216 3.76 -1.68 19.67
CA LYS A 216 3.54 -0.88 18.46
C LYS A 216 3.53 0.62 18.75
N ARG A 217 3.98 1.40 17.76
CA ARG A 217 4.01 2.88 17.80
C ARG A 217 2.88 3.50 17.01
N TYR A 218 2.22 2.71 16.17
CA TYR A 218 1.04 3.09 15.39
C TYR A 218 1.34 4.15 14.32
N TRP A 219 2.47 3.99 13.65
CA TRP A 219 2.98 4.79 12.56
C TRP A 219 2.28 4.53 11.22
N GLY A 220 1.54 3.43 11.09
CA GLY A 220 0.69 3.12 9.94
C GLY A 220 1.22 2.02 9.03
N THR A 221 0.43 1.72 8.00
CA THR A 221 0.70 0.65 7.03
C THR A 221 0.85 1.24 5.63
N TYR A 222 1.85 0.76 4.88
CA TYR A 222 2.18 1.28 3.55
C TYR A 222 2.26 0.14 2.55
N VAL A 223 1.50 0.25 1.46
CA VAL A 223 1.42 -0.76 0.41
C VAL A 223 1.96 -0.18 -0.88
N PHE A 224 2.93 -0.86 -1.49
CA PHE A 224 3.54 -0.50 -2.77
C PHE A 224 3.21 -1.57 -3.80
N ARG A 225 2.57 -1.19 -4.90
CA ARG A 225 2.42 -2.05 -6.07
C ARG A 225 3.76 -2.09 -6.81
N LEU A 226 4.29 -3.30 -7.05
CA LEU A 226 5.62 -3.48 -7.65
C LEU A 226 5.59 -3.40 -9.18
N GLU A 227 4.46 -3.74 -9.79
CA GLU A 227 4.25 -3.68 -11.23
C GLU A 227 3.97 -2.25 -11.73
N VAL A 228 3.77 -2.10 -13.05
CA VAL A 228 3.39 -0.83 -13.68
C VAL A 228 1.97 -0.43 -13.25
N GLY A 229 1.86 0.21 -12.09
CA GLY A 229 0.65 0.88 -11.64
C GLY A 229 0.49 2.27 -12.26
N GLN A 230 -0.70 2.84 -12.16
CA GLN A 230 -0.94 4.24 -12.50
C GLN A 230 -0.33 5.15 -11.43
N ASN A 231 0.10 6.35 -11.83
CA ASN A 231 0.74 7.32 -10.94
C ASN A 231 -0.26 7.99 -9.99
N HIS A 232 -0.96 7.18 -9.19
CA HIS A 232 -1.86 7.58 -8.13
C HIS A 232 -1.33 7.09 -6.78
N ILE A 233 -1.50 7.92 -5.75
CA ILE A 233 -1.31 7.54 -4.34
C ILE A 233 -2.65 7.68 -3.65
N ILE A 234 -3.10 6.63 -2.97
CA ILE A 234 -4.30 6.71 -2.13
C ILE A 234 -3.89 6.89 -0.67
N GLN A 235 -4.49 7.85 0.03
CA GLN A 235 -4.21 8.15 1.44
C GLN A 235 -5.47 8.02 2.29
N VAL A 236 -5.33 7.32 3.42
CA VAL A 236 -6.37 7.14 4.43
C VAL A 236 -5.81 7.56 5.79
N PRO A 237 -5.88 8.85 6.16
CA PRO A 237 -5.22 9.36 7.36
C PRO A 237 -5.94 8.94 8.66
N ARG A 238 -7.24 8.64 8.58
CA ARG A 238 -8.16 8.48 9.72
C ARG A 238 -9.07 7.26 9.53
N PRO A 239 -8.51 6.06 9.31
CA PRO A 239 -9.26 4.89 8.85
C PRO A 239 -10.39 4.44 9.78
N LEU A 240 -10.27 4.62 11.10
CA LEU A 240 -11.33 4.26 12.06
C LEU A 240 -12.31 5.40 12.38
N TYR A 241 -11.88 6.66 12.23
CA TYR A 241 -12.70 7.82 12.60
C TYR A 241 -13.67 8.20 11.48
N GLU A 242 -13.20 8.13 10.24
CA GLU A 242 -13.98 8.44 9.05
C GLU A 242 -14.63 7.15 8.53
N ILE A 243 -15.76 6.77 9.14
CA ILE A 243 -16.45 5.50 8.90
C ILE A 243 -16.55 5.18 7.39
N ASN A 244 -16.12 3.99 7.00
CA ASN A 244 -16.13 3.45 5.64
C ASN A 244 -15.31 4.23 4.58
N SER A 245 -14.56 5.28 4.93
CA SER A 245 -13.62 5.93 3.99
C SER A 245 -12.41 5.05 3.70
N PHE A 246 -12.05 4.18 4.66
CA PHE A 246 -10.97 3.20 4.52
C PHE A 246 -11.33 2.13 3.50
N GLU A 247 -12.50 1.49 3.65
CA GLU A 247 -13.02 0.50 2.70
C GLU A 247 -13.13 1.07 1.28
N TYR A 248 -13.64 2.29 1.17
CA TYR A 248 -13.70 2.99 -0.12
C TYR A 248 -12.32 3.18 -0.73
N ALA A 249 -11.35 3.66 0.07
CA ALA A 249 -10.00 3.90 -0.42
C ALA A 249 -9.28 2.63 -0.89
N VAL A 250 -9.49 1.51 -0.19
CA VAL A 250 -8.95 0.21 -0.60
C VAL A 250 -9.57 -0.23 -1.93
N ALA A 251 -10.88 -0.05 -2.11
CA ALA A 251 -11.53 -0.33 -3.40
C ALA A 251 -11.01 0.60 -4.52
N LEU A 252 -10.83 1.90 -4.23
CA LEU A 252 -10.31 2.87 -5.18
C LEU A 252 -8.85 2.58 -5.58
N PHE A 253 -8.03 2.10 -4.64
CA PHE A 253 -6.64 1.70 -4.88
C PHE A 253 -6.54 0.59 -5.93
N GLU A 254 -7.39 -0.43 -5.86
CA GLU A 254 -7.43 -1.49 -6.88
C GLU A 254 -7.98 -0.96 -8.21
N ARG A 255 -9.09 -0.21 -8.16
CA ARG A 255 -9.75 0.28 -9.37
C ARG A 255 -8.87 1.20 -10.21
N LEU A 256 -8.14 2.10 -9.57
CA LEU A 256 -7.21 2.99 -10.27
C LEU A 256 -5.87 2.31 -10.56
N GLN A 257 -5.66 1.08 -10.12
CA GLN A 257 -4.37 0.40 -10.14
C GLN A 257 -3.26 1.29 -9.58
N ALA A 258 -3.56 1.97 -8.47
CA ALA A 258 -2.69 2.97 -7.89
C ALA A 258 -1.35 2.33 -7.46
N LYS A 259 -0.28 3.12 -7.53
CA LYS A 259 1.08 2.67 -7.17
C LYS A 259 1.26 2.49 -5.68
N VAL A 260 0.63 3.34 -4.87
CA VAL A 260 0.84 3.34 -3.42
C VAL A 260 -0.46 3.58 -2.65
N LEU A 261 -0.64 2.86 -1.54
CA LEU A 261 -1.68 3.10 -0.54
C LEU A 261 -1.04 3.36 0.83
N LEU A 262 -1.39 4.49 1.44
CA LEU A 262 -0.95 4.90 2.78
C LEU A 262 -2.13 4.84 3.74
N ILE A 263 -2.00 4.07 4.82
CA ILE A 263 -3.03 3.91 5.85
C ILE A 263 -2.48 4.43 7.18
N GLY A 264 -3.15 5.42 7.76
CA GLY A 264 -2.81 5.99 9.05
C GLY A 264 -2.96 4.97 10.18
N GLY A 265 -2.00 4.93 11.10
CA GLY A 265 -2.00 3.98 12.21
C GLY A 265 -2.87 4.39 13.40
N THR A 266 -3.57 5.53 13.35
CA THR A 266 -4.20 6.11 14.54
C THR A 266 -5.61 6.63 14.34
N HIS A 267 -6.37 6.64 15.44
CA HIS A 267 -7.52 7.52 15.59
C HIS A 267 -7.04 8.94 15.98
N PRO A 268 -7.63 10.04 15.47
CA PRO A 268 -7.17 11.41 15.79
C PRO A 268 -7.21 11.76 17.28
N LEU A 269 -8.08 11.08 18.03
CA LEU A 269 -8.22 11.16 19.49
C LEU A 269 -7.58 9.98 20.24
N THR A 270 -6.61 9.27 19.66
CA THR A 270 -5.86 8.23 20.39
C THR A 270 -5.13 8.81 21.59
N ASN A 271 -4.37 9.89 21.37
CA ASN A 271 -3.66 10.60 22.42
C ASN A 271 -4.50 11.79 22.91
N VAL A 272 -4.53 12.02 24.23
CA VAL A 272 -5.32 13.09 24.86
C VAL A 272 -4.88 14.48 24.36
N ASP A 273 -3.59 14.67 24.11
CA ASP A 273 -3.00 15.91 23.58
C ASP A 273 -3.23 16.12 22.08
N ARG A 274 -3.91 15.16 21.42
CA ARG A 274 -4.15 15.11 19.96
C ARG A 274 -2.86 15.01 19.13
N SER A 275 -1.75 14.53 19.67
CA SER A 275 -0.51 14.27 18.91
C SER A 275 -0.68 13.17 17.85
N ALA A 276 -1.68 12.29 18.04
CA ALA A 276 -2.03 11.23 17.10
C ALA A 276 -2.83 11.69 15.87
N ASP A 277 -3.26 12.96 15.81
CA ASP A 277 -4.00 13.49 14.67
C ASP A 277 -3.05 13.85 13.52
N LEU A 278 -3.00 12.97 12.51
CA LEU A 278 -2.09 13.09 11.35
C LEU A 278 -2.39 14.30 10.45
N LEU A 279 -3.57 14.91 10.58
CA LEU A 279 -3.99 16.06 9.78
C LEU A 279 -3.74 17.40 10.48
N LYS A 280 -3.39 17.38 11.77
CA LYS A 280 -3.16 18.60 12.55
C LYS A 280 -1.79 19.17 12.17
N TYR A 281 -1.76 20.45 11.77
CA TYR A 281 -0.53 21.14 11.36
C TYR A 281 0.62 21.05 12.38
N SER A 282 0.32 21.13 13.68
CA SER A 282 1.32 21.00 14.74
C SER A 282 2.04 19.65 14.74
N ASN A 283 1.40 18.62 14.19
CA ASN A 283 1.87 17.24 14.16
C ASN A 283 2.47 16.89 12.79
N ARG A 284 3.06 17.85 12.08
CA ARG A 284 3.61 17.61 10.74
C ARG A 284 4.73 16.56 10.68
N HIS A 285 5.42 16.30 11.79
CA HIS A 285 6.53 15.34 11.88
C HIS A 285 6.01 13.93 12.23
N THR A 286 5.46 13.21 11.24
CA THR A 286 4.99 11.83 11.39
C THR A 286 5.55 10.96 10.27
N ILE A 287 5.64 9.65 10.49
CA ILE A 287 6.04 8.70 9.44
C ILE A 287 5.07 8.78 8.25
N PHE A 288 3.76 8.92 8.51
CA PHE A 288 2.76 9.07 7.45
C PHE A 288 3.05 10.26 6.51
N ASN A 289 3.38 11.42 7.08
CA ASN A 289 3.73 12.60 6.29
C ASN A 289 5.08 12.43 5.58
N LEU A 290 6.07 11.83 6.27
CA LEU A 290 7.38 11.57 5.70
C LEU A 290 7.29 10.62 4.49
N VAL A 291 6.53 9.53 4.59
CA VAL A 291 6.32 8.57 3.48
C VAL A 291 5.73 9.28 2.27
N ASN A 292 4.70 10.11 2.46
CA ASN A 292 4.16 10.95 1.39
C ASN A 292 5.24 11.83 0.73
N GLN A 293 6.05 12.52 1.54
CA GLN A 293 7.11 13.40 1.04
C GLN A 293 8.17 12.65 0.24
N ILE A 294 8.62 11.50 0.75
CA ILE A 294 9.65 10.69 0.10
C ILE A 294 9.12 10.17 -1.24
N ILE A 295 7.90 9.65 -1.31
CA ILE A 295 7.35 9.16 -2.59
C ILE A 295 7.25 10.31 -3.60
N LEU A 296 6.72 11.47 -3.18
CA LEU A 296 6.64 12.65 -4.05
C LEU A 296 8.01 13.10 -4.55
N ARG A 297 9.04 13.04 -3.69
CA ARG A 297 10.42 13.40 -4.01
C ARG A 297 11.06 12.41 -4.99
N GLU A 298 10.98 11.11 -4.69
CA GLU A 298 11.63 10.05 -5.48
C GLU A 298 10.98 9.81 -6.84
N GLN A 299 9.74 10.27 -7.02
CA GLN A 299 9.06 10.33 -8.31
C GLN A 299 9.65 11.40 -9.25
N GLY A 300 10.47 12.33 -8.75
CA GLY A 300 11.12 13.36 -9.57
C GLY A 300 10.10 14.23 -10.30
N ASN A 301 10.26 14.39 -11.62
CA ASN A 301 9.38 15.22 -12.45
C ASN A 301 8.22 14.45 -13.09
N GLU A 302 8.11 13.14 -12.88
CA GLU A 302 7.03 12.34 -13.44
C GLU A 302 5.67 12.73 -12.81
N PRO A 303 4.58 12.80 -13.58
CA PRO A 303 3.26 13.13 -13.06
C PRO A 303 2.84 12.18 -11.94
N LEU A 304 2.23 12.69 -10.88
CA LEU A 304 1.69 11.87 -9.79
C LEU A 304 0.57 12.61 -9.06
N LEU A 305 -0.56 11.93 -8.87
CA LEU A 305 -1.75 12.45 -8.22
C LEU A 305 -1.91 11.79 -6.84
N VAL A 306 -1.91 12.60 -5.79
CA VAL A 306 -2.24 12.17 -4.43
C VAL A 306 -3.73 12.32 -4.21
N ILE A 307 -4.42 11.23 -3.90
CA ILE A 307 -5.84 11.17 -3.61
C ILE A 307 -6.00 10.87 -2.14
N HIS A 308 -6.61 11.80 -1.44
CA HIS A 308 -6.81 11.72 0.00
C HIS A 308 -8.28 11.40 0.27
N SER A 309 -8.56 10.15 0.65
CA SER A 309 -9.92 9.67 0.92
C SER A 309 -10.40 10.18 2.27
N ARG A 310 -11.47 10.96 2.25
CA ARG A 310 -12.05 11.61 3.42
C ARG A 310 -13.56 11.43 3.45
N ALA A 311 -14.14 11.66 4.61
CA ALA A 311 -15.57 11.60 4.83
C ALA A 311 -16.12 12.95 5.27
N PHE A 312 -17.24 13.37 4.69
CA PHE A 312 -18.03 14.47 5.23
C PHE A 312 -19.31 13.95 5.89
N GLY A 313 -19.83 14.75 6.82
CA GLY A 313 -21.09 14.52 7.52
C GLY A 313 -21.96 15.77 7.47
N SER A 314 -23.13 15.70 8.11
CA SER A 314 -23.99 16.87 8.29
C SER A 314 -23.22 17.99 8.96
N SER A 315 -23.17 19.17 8.33
CA SER A 315 -22.68 20.38 8.99
C SER A 315 -23.63 20.75 10.13
N ASP A 316 -23.12 21.41 11.18
CA ASP A 316 -23.95 21.90 12.29
C ASP A 316 -25.04 22.88 11.82
N GLU A 317 -24.87 23.48 10.64
CA GLU A 317 -25.81 24.38 9.97
C GLU A 317 -26.83 23.67 9.06
N GLY A 318 -26.80 22.34 8.98
CA GLY A 318 -27.78 21.54 8.23
C GLY A 318 -27.68 21.60 6.71
N LEU A 319 -26.74 22.36 6.15
CA LEU A 319 -26.44 22.39 4.72
C LEU A 319 -25.50 21.24 4.38
N MET A 320 -26.07 20.13 3.91
CA MET A 320 -25.28 19.06 3.29
C MET A 320 -25.10 19.36 1.80
N PRO A 321 -23.88 19.18 1.25
CA PRO A 321 -23.69 19.15 -0.19
C PRO A 321 -24.64 18.12 -0.82
N PRO A 322 -25.33 18.46 -1.93
CA PRO A 322 -26.24 17.54 -2.61
C PRO A 322 -25.51 16.44 -3.39
N ALA A 323 -24.18 16.51 -3.48
CA ALA A 323 -23.35 15.58 -4.22
C ALA A 323 -22.92 14.35 -3.40
N ASP A 324 -22.70 13.25 -4.11
CA ASP A 324 -22.15 12.02 -3.57
C ASP A 324 -20.67 12.16 -3.21
N ILE A 325 -19.93 12.90 -4.04
CA ILE A 325 -18.50 13.15 -3.90
C ILE A 325 -18.20 14.64 -4.08
N LEU A 326 -17.38 15.18 -3.18
CA LEU A 326 -16.71 16.47 -3.41
C LEU A 326 -15.24 16.25 -3.77
N LEU A 327 -14.79 16.93 -4.82
CA LEU A 327 -13.38 16.98 -5.21
C LEU A 327 -12.79 18.35 -4.93
N ALA A 328 -11.82 18.41 -4.02
CA ALA A 328 -11.05 19.61 -3.72
C ALA A 328 -9.60 19.43 -4.16
N PHE A 329 -9.24 20.06 -5.28
CA PHE A 329 -7.86 20.06 -5.80
C PHE A 329 -7.03 21.20 -5.19
N ASP A 330 -5.73 20.96 -5.01
CA ASP A 330 -4.77 21.93 -4.45
C ASP A 330 -4.66 23.23 -5.25
N LYS A 331 -4.88 23.16 -6.57
CA LYS A 331 -4.84 24.30 -7.49
C LYS A 331 -6.20 24.99 -7.69
N GLY A 332 -7.21 24.65 -6.89
CA GLY A 332 -8.56 25.22 -7.02
C GLY A 332 -9.23 24.90 -8.36
N LEU A 333 -8.93 23.73 -8.94
CA LEU A 333 -9.53 23.30 -10.21
C LEU A 333 -11.04 23.12 -10.05
N ALA A 334 -11.78 23.74 -10.96
CA ALA A 334 -13.23 23.91 -10.85
C ALA A 334 -14.04 23.09 -11.87
N SER A 335 -13.39 22.34 -12.77
CA SER A 335 -14.07 21.56 -13.80
C SER A 335 -13.20 20.43 -14.35
N ARG A 336 -13.86 19.44 -14.97
CA ARG A 336 -13.19 18.33 -15.68
C ARG A 336 -12.20 18.80 -16.74
N GLN A 337 -12.48 19.91 -17.42
CA GLN A 337 -11.61 20.44 -18.49
C GLN A 337 -10.26 20.93 -17.94
N GLY A 338 -10.23 21.41 -16.70
CA GLY A 338 -9.00 21.86 -16.04
C GLY A 338 -8.15 20.74 -15.44
N LEU A 339 -8.64 19.48 -15.46
CA LEU A 339 -7.92 18.35 -14.89
C LEU A 339 -6.77 17.89 -15.79
N THR A 340 -5.69 17.43 -15.18
CA THR A 340 -4.66 16.65 -15.88
C THR A 340 -5.20 15.27 -16.28
N GLU A 341 -4.42 14.52 -17.05
CA GLU A 341 -4.79 13.14 -17.42
C GLU A 341 -5.03 12.24 -16.19
N LEU A 342 -4.22 12.39 -15.12
CA LEU A 342 -4.43 11.63 -13.89
C LEU A 342 -5.71 12.06 -13.16
N GLY A 343 -6.02 13.36 -13.16
CA GLY A 343 -7.26 13.90 -12.60
C GLY A 343 -8.49 13.46 -13.39
N LYS A 344 -8.42 13.46 -14.73
CA LYS A 344 -9.49 12.94 -15.61
C LYS A 344 -9.71 11.45 -15.39
N SER A 345 -8.64 10.66 -15.27
CA SER A 345 -8.74 9.22 -14.96
C SER A 345 -9.47 8.97 -13.65
N LEU A 346 -9.17 9.75 -12.60
CA LEU A 346 -9.94 9.71 -11.35
C LEU A 346 -11.41 10.09 -11.60
N TYR A 347 -11.66 11.24 -12.22
CA TYR A 347 -13.02 11.74 -12.45
C TYR A 347 -13.88 10.74 -13.25
N ASP A 348 -13.34 10.20 -14.34
CA ASP A 348 -14.03 9.26 -15.22
C ASP A 348 -14.30 7.92 -14.51
N SER A 349 -13.36 7.48 -13.65
CA SER A 349 -13.56 6.33 -12.76
C SER A 349 -14.73 6.57 -11.79
N LEU A 350 -14.80 7.75 -11.15
CA LEU A 350 -15.91 8.09 -10.26
C LEU A 350 -17.25 8.24 -11.00
N GLN A 351 -17.22 8.83 -12.21
CA GLN A 351 -18.41 9.02 -13.02
C GLN A 351 -18.99 7.71 -13.55
N ALA A 352 -18.14 6.70 -13.80
CA ALA A 352 -18.57 5.37 -14.22
C ALA A 352 -19.43 4.65 -13.16
N ASP A 353 -19.44 5.15 -11.91
CA ASP A 353 -20.36 4.71 -10.85
C ASP A 353 -21.64 5.55 -10.80
N ASP A 354 -21.99 6.32 -11.83
CA ASP A 354 -23.15 7.23 -11.81
C ASP A 354 -23.21 8.13 -10.57
N LEU A 355 -22.05 8.46 -10.00
CA LEU A 355 -21.96 9.29 -8.79
C LEU A 355 -22.08 10.76 -9.18
N THR A 356 -22.83 11.50 -8.36
CA THR A 356 -22.88 12.96 -8.49
C THR A 356 -21.60 13.56 -7.91
N ILE A 357 -20.83 14.24 -8.76
CA ILE A 357 -19.53 14.82 -8.40
C ILE A 357 -19.63 16.34 -8.42
N GLU A 358 -19.22 16.99 -7.34
CA GLU A 358 -19.12 18.45 -7.26
C GLU A 358 -17.68 18.88 -6.95
N PHE A 359 -17.22 19.96 -7.58
CA PHE A 359 -15.91 20.54 -7.30
C PHE A 359 -16.05 21.57 -6.17
N VAL A 360 -15.16 21.50 -5.18
CA VAL A 360 -15.14 22.47 -4.08
C VAL A 360 -14.59 23.80 -4.57
N GLN A 361 -15.41 24.85 -4.48
CA GLN A 361 -15.04 26.21 -4.89
C GLN A 361 -15.31 27.26 -3.79
N GLY A 362 -15.57 26.81 -2.56
CA GLY A 362 -15.89 27.69 -1.43
C GLY A 362 -17.32 28.25 -1.46
N GLN A 363 -18.27 27.53 -2.08
CA GLN A 363 -19.69 27.84 -1.93
C GLN A 363 -20.15 27.55 -0.49
N ALA A 364 -21.29 28.11 -0.07
CA ALA A 364 -21.82 27.91 1.28
C ALA A 364 -22.00 26.43 1.68
N SER A 365 -22.34 25.56 0.72
CA SER A 365 -22.46 24.11 0.94
C SER A 365 -21.12 23.38 1.01
N THR A 366 -20.03 23.96 0.48
CA THR A 366 -18.73 23.30 0.32
C THR A 366 -17.60 23.91 1.16
N ILE A 367 -17.89 24.99 1.90
CA ILE A 367 -16.93 25.67 2.77
C ILE A 367 -16.37 24.72 3.84
N GLY A 368 -15.05 24.70 4.02
CA GLY A 368 -14.36 23.83 4.96
C GLY A 368 -13.94 22.47 4.39
N TYR A 369 -14.31 22.16 3.15
CA TYR A 369 -13.86 20.97 2.43
C TYR A 369 -12.67 21.24 1.48
N GLU A 370 -12.10 22.43 1.50
CA GLU A 370 -10.90 22.77 0.73
C GLU A 370 -9.66 22.01 1.25
N VAL A 371 -8.62 21.92 0.43
CA VAL A 371 -7.33 21.32 0.82
C VAL A 371 -6.72 22.03 2.03
N GLY A 372 -6.87 23.36 2.12
CA GLY A 372 -6.44 24.16 3.26
C GLY A 372 -4.97 23.94 3.64
N ASN A 373 -4.69 23.90 4.94
CA ASN A 373 -3.33 23.78 5.50
C ASN A 373 -2.93 22.34 5.85
N LEU A 374 -3.38 21.36 5.06
CA LEU A 374 -3.07 19.95 5.29
C LEU A 374 -1.56 19.68 5.18
N PRO A 375 -0.90 19.08 6.20
CA PRO A 375 0.54 18.81 6.17
C PRO A 375 1.04 18.07 4.92
N GLN A 376 0.22 17.16 4.39
CA GLN A 376 0.53 16.32 3.23
C GLN A 376 0.58 17.13 1.92
N ALA A 377 -0.27 18.17 1.79
CA ALA A 377 -0.32 19.03 0.61
C ALA A 377 0.78 20.11 0.63
N LEU A 378 1.27 20.50 1.81
CA LEU A 378 2.29 21.55 1.93
C LEU A 378 3.61 21.21 1.24
N TYR A 379 3.93 19.93 1.04
CA TYR A 379 5.15 19.54 0.34
C TYR A 379 5.06 19.71 -1.18
N LEU A 380 3.87 19.89 -1.75
CA LEU A 380 3.68 20.02 -3.19
C LEU A 380 4.48 21.19 -3.78
N SER A 381 4.63 22.29 -3.02
CA SER A 381 5.41 23.45 -3.47
C SER A 381 6.91 23.15 -3.67
N ALA A 382 7.41 22.06 -3.09
CA ALA A 382 8.78 21.58 -3.26
C ALA A 382 8.90 20.52 -4.38
N THR A 383 7.86 20.29 -5.16
CA THR A 383 7.78 19.23 -6.17
C THR A 383 7.33 19.77 -7.53
N GLN A 384 7.51 18.99 -8.59
CA GLN A 384 7.07 19.33 -9.95
C GLN A 384 6.11 18.27 -10.48
N ASN A 385 5.12 18.70 -11.28
CA ASN A 385 4.10 17.83 -11.89
C ASN A 385 3.36 16.93 -10.89
N LYS A 386 3.18 17.42 -9.65
CA LYS A 386 2.40 16.75 -8.62
C LYS A 386 1.06 17.46 -8.45
N GLU A 387 0.06 16.68 -8.09
CA GLU A 387 -1.28 17.17 -7.80
C GLU A 387 -1.79 16.49 -6.55
N PHE A 388 -2.70 17.18 -5.87
CA PHE A 388 -3.32 16.66 -4.67
C PHE A 388 -4.80 16.97 -4.69
N VAL A 389 -5.59 15.95 -4.38
CA VAL A 389 -7.04 16.05 -4.31
C VAL A 389 -7.53 15.45 -3.01
N LEU A 390 -8.36 16.20 -2.29
CA LEU A 390 -9.23 15.62 -1.28
C LEU A 390 -10.49 15.10 -1.96
N LEU A 391 -10.76 13.82 -1.75
CA LEU A 391 -11.97 13.15 -2.18
C LEU A 391 -12.85 12.98 -0.94
N TRP A 392 -13.89 13.80 -0.84
CA TRP A 392 -14.84 13.77 0.27
C TRP A 392 -16.06 12.94 -0.09
N LEU A 393 -16.32 11.91 0.70
CA LEU A 393 -17.42 10.96 0.48
C LEU A 393 -18.63 11.29 1.35
N SER A 394 -19.82 11.30 0.73
CA SER A 394 -21.09 11.47 1.43
C SER A 394 -21.38 10.28 2.36
N PRO A 395 -22.18 10.46 3.42
CA PRO A 395 -22.65 9.35 4.24
C PRO A 395 -23.39 8.28 3.43
N THR A 396 -24.17 8.68 2.41
CA THR A 396 -24.95 7.79 1.56
C THR A 396 -24.05 6.81 0.82
N ILE A 397 -23.03 7.30 0.11
CA ILE A 397 -22.13 6.41 -0.64
C ILE A 397 -21.32 5.52 0.29
N ARG A 398 -20.83 6.08 1.40
CA ARG A 398 -20.03 5.32 2.37
C ARG A 398 -20.76 4.14 2.96
N GLN A 399 -22.09 4.17 3.09
CA GLN A 399 -22.86 3.03 3.61
C GLN A 399 -22.68 1.77 2.75
N TYR A 400 -22.57 1.90 1.43
CA TYR A 400 -22.41 0.76 0.52
C TYR A 400 -21.05 0.07 0.63
N TYR A 401 -20.02 0.75 1.16
CA TYR A 401 -18.69 0.18 1.37
C TYR A 401 -18.53 -0.48 2.74
N ARG A 402 -19.59 -0.56 3.54
CA ARG A 402 -19.58 -1.32 4.79
C ARG A 402 -19.27 -2.80 4.51
N GLN A 403 -18.39 -3.40 5.30
CA GLN A 403 -18.09 -4.82 5.22
C GLN A 403 -19.32 -5.65 5.63
N GLN A 404 -19.93 -6.34 4.67
CA GLN A 404 -21.17 -7.10 4.89
C GLN A 404 -20.91 -8.45 5.55
N ALA A 405 -19.68 -8.97 5.42
CA ALA A 405 -19.22 -10.19 6.08
C ALA A 405 -19.28 -10.09 7.62
N GLU A 406 -19.09 -8.90 8.19
CA GLU A 406 -19.14 -8.68 9.65
C GLU A 406 -20.58 -8.49 10.19
N TYR A 407 -21.59 -8.48 9.31
CA TYR A 407 -22.98 -8.27 9.72
C TYR A 407 -23.62 -9.55 10.26
N ASN A 408 -23.48 -9.75 11.57
CA ASN A 408 -23.98 -10.93 12.28
C ASN A 408 -25.49 -11.18 12.06
N LEU A 409 -26.30 -10.14 11.94
CA LEU A 409 -27.77 -10.30 11.85
C LEU A 409 -28.20 -10.97 10.54
N GLN A 410 -27.65 -10.56 9.40
CA GLN A 410 -27.93 -11.22 8.12
C GLN A 410 -27.45 -12.68 8.17
N GLY A 411 -26.24 -12.94 8.68
CA GLY A 411 -25.75 -14.31 8.84
C GLY A 411 -26.65 -15.20 9.70
N LEU A 412 -27.20 -14.65 10.79
CA LEU A 412 -28.15 -15.35 11.65
C LEU A 412 -29.47 -15.67 10.95
N GLN A 413 -30.00 -14.76 10.12
CA GLN A 413 -31.23 -15.00 9.35
C GLN A 413 -31.07 -16.19 8.39
N PHE A 414 -30.00 -16.19 7.59
CA PHE A 414 -29.72 -17.27 6.63
C PHE A 414 -29.50 -18.60 7.35
N LYS A 415 -28.75 -18.59 8.47
CA LYS A 415 -28.55 -19.78 9.31
C LYS A 415 -29.85 -20.32 9.88
N ALA A 416 -30.73 -19.44 10.38
CA ALA A 416 -32.02 -19.83 10.96
C ALA A 416 -32.97 -20.46 9.92
N LEU A 417 -32.84 -20.09 8.65
CA LEU A 417 -33.62 -20.66 7.54
C LEU A 417 -32.91 -21.82 6.82
N ASN A 418 -31.78 -22.31 7.36
CA ASN A 418 -30.95 -23.37 6.76
C ASN A 418 -30.49 -23.06 5.32
N ILE A 419 -30.29 -21.78 4.99
CA ILE A 419 -29.71 -21.39 3.71
C ILE A 419 -28.18 -21.43 3.85
N PRO A 420 -27.47 -22.23 3.04
CA PRO A 420 -26.02 -22.36 3.15
C PRO A 420 -25.30 -21.04 2.86
N THR A 421 -24.19 -20.80 3.57
CA THR A 421 -23.28 -19.68 3.29
C THR A 421 -21.96 -20.22 2.75
N VAL A 422 -21.55 -19.70 1.60
CA VAL A 422 -20.28 -20.01 0.94
C VAL A 422 -19.41 -18.76 0.92
N SER A 423 -18.12 -18.90 1.23
CA SER A 423 -17.13 -17.83 1.10
C SER A 423 -16.07 -18.25 0.09
N ALA A 424 -16.03 -17.58 -1.06
CA ALA A 424 -15.08 -17.84 -2.14
C ALA A 424 -14.99 -16.63 -3.07
N ALA A 425 -14.06 -16.66 -4.03
CA ALA A 425 -13.96 -15.62 -5.06
C ALA A 425 -15.13 -15.77 -6.03
N LEU A 426 -15.89 -14.69 -6.27
CA LEU A 426 -17.14 -14.78 -7.03
C LEU A 426 -16.89 -15.29 -8.45
N TYR A 427 -16.00 -14.69 -9.23
CA TYR A 427 -15.81 -15.07 -10.63
C TYR A 427 -15.43 -16.55 -10.84
N PRO A 428 -14.36 -17.09 -10.19
CA PRO A 428 -14.04 -18.52 -10.29
C PRO A 428 -15.19 -19.43 -9.84
N TYR A 429 -15.97 -18.99 -8.85
CA TYR A 429 -17.14 -19.74 -8.40
C TYR A 429 -18.22 -19.79 -9.47
N LEU A 430 -18.57 -18.67 -10.10
CA LEU A 430 -19.61 -18.60 -11.13
C LEU A 430 -19.29 -19.49 -12.34
N ILE A 431 -18.05 -19.48 -12.82
CA ILE A 431 -17.64 -20.31 -13.97
C ILE A 431 -17.61 -21.81 -13.66
N SER A 432 -17.47 -22.19 -12.37
CA SER A 432 -17.47 -23.59 -11.93
C SER A 432 -18.87 -24.21 -11.84
N ARG A 433 -19.93 -23.39 -11.98
CA ARG A 433 -21.33 -23.81 -11.84
C ARG A 433 -22.03 -23.90 -13.20
N PRO A 434 -22.97 -24.85 -13.36
CA PRO A 434 -23.75 -24.93 -14.60
C PRO A 434 -24.65 -23.70 -14.72
N ALA A 435 -24.53 -22.97 -15.84
CA ALA A 435 -25.34 -21.79 -16.14
C ALA A 435 -26.80 -22.17 -16.42
N GLY A 436 -27.72 -21.46 -15.77
CA GLY A 436 -29.16 -21.52 -15.95
C GLY A 436 -29.64 -20.48 -16.97
N GLN A 437 -30.93 -20.14 -16.92
CA GLN A 437 -31.50 -19.06 -17.73
C GLN A 437 -32.37 -18.18 -16.86
N THR A 438 -32.02 -16.90 -16.74
CA THR A 438 -32.74 -15.93 -15.88
C THR A 438 -34.19 -15.71 -16.33
N GLN A 439 -34.52 -16.03 -17.59
CA GLN A 439 -35.89 -15.97 -18.13
C GLN A 439 -36.84 -16.97 -17.46
N HIS A 440 -36.31 -18.03 -16.82
CA HIS A 440 -37.10 -19.00 -16.08
C HIS A 440 -37.50 -18.53 -14.67
N LEU A 441 -37.02 -17.35 -14.22
CA LEU A 441 -37.41 -16.76 -12.95
C LEU A 441 -38.68 -15.92 -13.11
N SER A 442 -39.72 -16.27 -12.35
CA SER A 442 -40.99 -15.51 -12.39
C SER A 442 -40.79 -14.06 -11.93
N LYS A 443 -41.52 -13.12 -12.54
CA LYS A 443 -41.52 -11.70 -12.13
C LYS A 443 -41.86 -11.52 -10.65
N ALA A 444 -42.80 -12.33 -10.14
CA ALA A 444 -43.21 -12.31 -8.74
C ALA A 444 -42.08 -12.73 -7.78
N PHE A 445 -41.29 -13.74 -8.16
CA PHE A 445 -40.12 -14.15 -7.36
C PHE A 445 -39.08 -13.04 -7.31
N ARG A 446 -38.74 -12.45 -8.47
CA ARG A 446 -37.76 -11.34 -8.54
C ARG A 446 -38.20 -10.14 -7.70
N ALA A 447 -39.48 -9.76 -7.78
CA ALA A 447 -40.03 -8.68 -6.97
C ALA A 447 -39.88 -8.96 -5.46
N ARG A 448 -40.09 -10.21 -5.04
CA ARG A 448 -39.94 -10.61 -3.63
C ARG A 448 -38.47 -10.65 -3.18
N VAL A 449 -37.54 -11.02 -4.06
CA VAL A 449 -36.09 -10.90 -3.77
C VAL A 449 -35.71 -9.42 -3.63
N LYS A 450 -36.23 -8.56 -4.50
CA LYS A 450 -36.02 -7.11 -4.41
C LYS A 450 -36.50 -6.55 -3.07
N GLU A 451 -37.70 -6.93 -2.64
CA GLU A 451 -38.28 -6.54 -1.35
C GLU A 451 -37.39 -7.00 -0.17
N TYR A 452 -36.86 -8.23 -0.24
CA TYR A 452 -35.92 -8.71 0.78
C TYR A 452 -34.63 -7.88 0.84
N ILE A 453 -34.07 -7.50 -0.30
CA ILE A 453 -32.86 -6.67 -0.35
C ILE A 453 -33.11 -5.30 0.28
N GLN A 454 -34.32 -4.73 0.09
CA GLN A 454 -34.70 -3.42 0.63
C GLN A 454 -34.96 -3.47 2.14
N ASP A 455 -35.72 -4.46 2.62
CA ASP A 455 -36.22 -4.49 3.99
C ASP A 455 -35.38 -5.37 4.93
N GLN A 456 -34.58 -6.28 4.37
CA GLN A 456 -33.79 -7.29 5.09
C GLN A 456 -34.61 -8.09 6.12
N ASP A 457 -35.89 -8.31 5.85
CA ASP A 457 -36.82 -9.03 6.73
C ASP A 457 -36.73 -10.55 6.51
N MET A 458 -36.52 -11.27 7.62
CA MET A 458 -36.47 -12.73 7.66
C MET A 458 -37.77 -13.39 7.17
N LEU A 459 -38.94 -12.77 7.37
CA LEU A 459 -40.21 -13.30 6.90
C LEU A 459 -40.32 -13.27 5.37
N ILE A 460 -39.74 -12.25 4.74
CA ILE A 460 -39.63 -12.17 3.28
C ILE A 460 -38.72 -13.30 2.77
N LEU A 461 -37.56 -13.49 3.40
CA LEU A 461 -36.63 -14.56 3.05
C LEU A 461 -37.26 -15.95 3.22
N GLN A 462 -38.00 -16.18 4.31
CA GLN A 462 -38.74 -17.43 4.53
C GLN A 462 -39.80 -17.63 3.43
N SER A 463 -40.51 -16.57 3.04
CA SER A 463 -41.52 -16.66 1.98
C SER A 463 -40.94 -17.06 0.62
N LEU A 464 -39.69 -16.68 0.32
CA LEU A 464 -38.99 -17.11 -0.89
C LEU A 464 -38.83 -18.64 -0.93
N LEU A 465 -38.50 -19.25 0.21
CA LEU A 465 -38.34 -20.70 0.35
C LEU A 465 -39.68 -21.45 0.29
N THR A 466 -40.73 -20.92 0.92
CA THR A 466 -42.02 -21.62 1.02
C THR A 466 -42.87 -21.49 -0.24
N ARG A 467 -42.85 -20.32 -0.90
CA ARG A 467 -43.72 -20.04 -2.07
C ARG A 467 -43.10 -20.50 -3.39
N TRP A 468 -41.77 -20.56 -3.47
CA TRP A 468 -41.05 -21.05 -4.65
C TRP A 468 -40.04 -22.15 -4.28
N PRO A 469 -40.51 -23.31 -3.80
CA PRO A 469 -39.64 -24.41 -3.35
C PRO A 469 -38.78 -25.00 -4.49
N GLN A 470 -39.12 -24.70 -5.76
CA GLN A 470 -38.32 -25.08 -6.91
C GLN A 470 -37.00 -24.32 -7.07
N TYR A 471 -36.80 -23.21 -6.34
CA TYR A 471 -35.56 -22.45 -6.37
C TYR A 471 -34.74 -22.73 -5.12
N ARG A 472 -33.46 -23.05 -5.31
CA ARG A 472 -32.51 -23.17 -4.20
C ARG A 472 -31.78 -21.85 -4.02
N LEU A 473 -31.72 -21.40 -2.79
CA LEU A 473 -31.02 -20.18 -2.39
C LEU A 473 -29.68 -20.54 -1.74
N GLU A 474 -28.69 -19.69 -1.94
CA GLU A 474 -27.39 -19.78 -1.28
C GLU A 474 -26.88 -18.38 -0.99
N ARG A 475 -26.37 -18.15 0.21
CA ARG A 475 -25.66 -16.91 0.53
C ARG A 475 -24.21 -17.07 0.10
N PHE A 476 -23.69 -16.08 -0.60
CA PHE A 476 -22.31 -16.06 -1.03
C PHE A 476 -21.62 -14.81 -0.49
N ILE A 477 -20.45 -14.97 0.13
CA ILE A 477 -19.59 -13.88 0.55
C ILE A 477 -18.39 -13.88 -0.37
N ASP A 478 -18.27 -12.82 -1.17
CA ASP A 478 -17.08 -12.62 -1.98
C ASP A 478 -15.91 -12.22 -1.09
N VAL A 479 -14.85 -13.02 -1.13
CA VAL A 479 -13.63 -12.78 -0.34
C VAL A 479 -12.71 -11.72 -0.95
N ASN A 480 -13.06 -11.13 -2.10
CA ASN A 480 -12.25 -10.08 -2.70
C ASN A 480 -12.74 -8.71 -2.23
N SER A 481 -14.07 -8.54 -2.20
CA SER A 481 -14.76 -7.28 -1.94
C SER A 481 -15.51 -7.24 -0.62
N ARG A 482 -15.60 -8.36 0.11
CA ARG A 482 -16.44 -8.55 1.31
C ARG A 482 -17.93 -8.26 1.10
N GLN A 483 -18.39 -8.27 -0.15
CA GLN A 483 -19.79 -8.11 -0.50
C GLN A 483 -20.55 -9.43 -0.34
N ALA A 484 -21.82 -9.33 0.05
CA ALA A 484 -22.70 -10.47 0.19
C ALA A 484 -23.68 -10.53 -0.98
N PHE A 485 -23.87 -11.74 -1.50
CA PHE A 485 -24.74 -12.03 -2.63
C PHE A 485 -25.71 -13.15 -2.28
N LEU A 486 -26.87 -13.14 -2.94
CA LEU A 486 -27.83 -14.23 -2.96
C LEU A 486 -27.74 -14.92 -4.32
N LEU A 487 -27.28 -16.18 -4.31
CA LEU A 487 -27.24 -17.03 -5.49
C LEU A 487 -28.53 -17.83 -5.57
N ILE A 488 -29.13 -17.82 -6.76
CA ILE A 488 -30.42 -18.44 -7.02
C ILE A 488 -30.24 -19.50 -8.10
N TYR A 489 -30.52 -20.74 -7.72
CA TYR A 489 -30.45 -21.90 -8.59
C TYR A 489 -31.85 -22.32 -9.02
N ASP A 490 -31.99 -22.73 -10.28
CA ASP A 490 -33.23 -23.27 -10.81
C ASP A 490 -33.50 -24.72 -10.34
N LYS A 491 -34.64 -25.28 -10.76
CA LYS A 491 -35.04 -26.66 -10.47
C LYS A 491 -34.07 -27.74 -10.95
N LYS A 492 -33.14 -27.41 -11.84
CA LYS A 492 -32.09 -28.30 -12.36
C LYS A 492 -30.74 -28.03 -11.68
N ASP A 493 -30.74 -27.29 -10.58
CA ASP A 493 -29.57 -26.82 -9.84
C ASP A 493 -28.60 -25.99 -10.69
N LYS A 494 -29.14 -25.26 -11.69
CA LYS A 494 -28.38 -24.35 -12.53
C LYS A 494 -28.46 -22.92 -12.02
N LEU A 495 -27.31 -22.27 -11.90
CA LEU A 495 -27.22 -20.90 -11.40
C LEU A 495 -27.87 -19.94 -12.40
N SER A 496 -28.96 -19.30 -11.99
CA SER A 496 -29.78 -18.47 -12.87
C SER A 496 -29.71 -16.98 -12.55
N LEU A 497 -29.41 -16.61 -11.30
CA LEU A 497 -29.31 -15.20 -10.91
C LEU A 497 -28.36 -15.07 -9.72
N VAL A 498 -27.57 -14.00 -9.73
CA VAL A 498 -26.82 -13.52 -8.57
C VAL A 498 -27.39 -12.14 -8.23
N ALA A 499 -27.90 -12.00 -7.01
CA ALA A 499 -28.42 -10.73 -6.51
C ALA A 499 -27.48 -10.17 -5.44
N ASN A 500 -27.09 -8.91 -5.56
CA ASN A 500 -26.34 -8.23 -4.52
C ASN A 500 -27.27 -7.96 -3.32
N LEU A 501 -26.84 -8.32 -2.11
CA LEU A 501 -27.65 -8.18 -0.90
C LEU A 501 -27.64 -6.75 -0.33
N PHE A 502 -26.77 -5.88 -0.85
CA PHE A 502 -26.73 -4.47 -0.48
C PHE A 502 -26.24 -3.62 -1.67
N PRO A 503 -27.03 -3.55 -2.77
CA PRO A 503 -26.65 -2.84 -3.97
C PRO A 503 -26.79 -1.34 -3.80
N ARG A 504 -25.98 -0.59 -4.54
CA ARG A 504 -26.15 0.86 -4.73
C ARG A 504 -27.35 1.16 -5.63
N ASP A 505 -27.46 0.40 -6.72
CA ASP A 505 -28.58 0.46 -7.65
C ASP A 505 -29.24 -0.91 -7.76
N ILE A 506 -30.42 -1.03 -7.17
CA ILE A 506 -31.17 -2.28 -7.09
C ILE A 506 -31.88 -2.64 -8.41
N ASP A 507 -32.02 -1.73 -9.36
CA ASP A 507 -32.78 -1.99 -10.60
C ASP A 507 -31.88 -2.30 -11.78
N ASN A 508 -30.63 -1.86 -11.73
CA ASN A 508 -29.65 -2.14 -12.77
C ASN A 508 -29.09 -3.57 -12.71
N HIS A 509 -28.76 -4.08 -13.90
CA HIS A 509 -28.31 -5.45 -14.10
C HIS A 509 -27.17 -5.56 -15.10
N TYR A 510 -26.29 -6.52 -14.87
CA TYR A 510 -25.34 -7.01 -15.86
C TYR A 510 -25.77 -8.39 -16.38
N ARG A 511 -25.37 -8.71 -17.60
CA ARG A 511 -25.58 -10.04 -18.19
C ARG A 511 -24.27 -10.81 -18.25
N PHE A 512 -24.29 -12.02 -17.74
CA PHE A 512 -23.18 -12.95 -17.71
C PHE A 512 -23.47 -14.09 -18.68
N SER A 513 -22.48 -14.51 -19.46
CA SER A 513 -22.64 -15.65 -20.37
C SER A 513 -21.39 -16.51 -20.28
N ALA A 514 -21.49 -17.71 -19.69
CA ALA A 514 -20.34 -18.58 -19.38
C ALA A 514 -19.36 -18.88 -20.53
N THR A 515 -19.72 -18.58 -21.78
CA THR A 515 -18.91 -18.77 -22.99
C THR A 515 -18.22 -17.50 -23.53
N ALA A 516 -18.42 -16.34 -22.90
CA ALA A 516 -17.85 -15.07 -23.37
C ALA A 516 -16.48 -14.77 -22.73
N ASP A 517 -15.52 -14.31 -23.54
CA ASP A 517 -14.17 -13.95 -23.08
C ASP A 517 -14.17 -12.76 -22.10
N GLU A 518 -15.22 -11.93 -22.11
CA GLU A 518 -15.34 -10.72 -21.28
C GLU A 518 -15.94 -10.96 -19.88
N ASN A 519 -16.26 -12.21 -19.52
CA ASN A 519 -16.99 -12.52 -18.29
C ASN A 519 -16.31 -12.03 -17.01
N GLN A 520 -14.98 -12.10 -16.94
CA GLN A 520 -14.24 -11.61 -15.78
C GLN A 520 -14.44 -10.10 -15.61
N ALA A 521 -14.35 -9.33 -16.70
CA ALA A 521 -14.56 -7.89 -16.68
C ALA A 521 -16.01 -7.52 -16.28
N ILE A 522 -17.00 -8.30 -16.71
CA ILE A 522 -18.40 -8.10 -16.34
C ILE A 522 -18.61 -8.32 -14.83
N VAL A 523 -18.07 -9.42 -14.29
CA VAL A 523 -18.19 -9.71 -12.84
C VAL A 523 -17.45 -8.67 -12.02
N THR A 524 -16.25 -8.26 -12.45
CA THR A 524 -15.51 -7.16 -11.81
C THR A 524 -16.33 -5.87 -11.80
N ARG A 525 -16.91 -5.46 -12.93
CA ARG A 525 -17.78 -4.27 -13.00
C ARG A 525 -19.00 -4.40 -12.10
N PHE A 526 -19.67 -5.56 -12.08
CA PHE A 526 -20.82 -5.84 -11.21
C PHE A 526 -20.48 -5.63 -9.72
N ILE A 527 -19.30 -6.12 -9.30
CA ILE A 527 -18.80 -5.96 -7.93
C ILE A 527 -18.44 -4.49 -7.66
N GLU A 528 -17.65 -3.85 -8.53
CA GLU A 528 -17.14 -2.49 -8.34
C GLU A 528 -18.26 -1.44 -8.28
N THR A 529 -19.23 -1.55 -9.19
CA THR A 529 -20.37 -0.62 -9.30
C THR A 529 -21.51 -0.93 -8.33
N ARG A 530 -21.42 -2.09 -7.64
CA ARG A 530 -22.39 -2.58 -6.63
C ARG A 530 -23.81 -2.67 -7.18
N MET A 531 -23.96 -3.22 -8.38
CA MET A 531 -25.27 -3.34 -9.04
C MET A 531 -26.14 -4.43 -8.40
N GLY A 532 -27.45 -4.32 -8.60
CA GLY A 532 -28.45 -5.21 -8.02
C GLY A 532 -28.36 -6.63 -8.54
N TRP A 533 -28.17 -6.81 -9.84
CA TRP A 533 -28.35 -8.11 -10.48
C TRP A 533 -27.24 -8.48 -11.45
N LEU A 534 -26.86 -9.75 -11.45
CA LEU A 534 -26.06 -10.40 -12.49
C LEU A 534 -26.84 -11.60 -13.02
N GLU A 535 -27.31 -11.47 -14.26
CA GLU A 535 -28.23 -12.38 -14.94
C GLU A 535 -27.49 -13.35 -15.87
N PHE A 536 -27.88 -14.63 -15.86
CA PHE A 536 -27.37 -15.72 -16.70
C PHE A 536 -28.27 -16.01 -17.92
#